data_AF-I7IJ42-F1
#
_entry.id   AF-I7IJ42-F1
#
_cell.length_a   1.000
_cell.length_b   1.000
_cell.length_c   1.000
_cell.angle_alpha   90.00
_cell.angle_beta   90.00
_cell.angle_gamma   90.00
#
_symmetry.space_group_name_H-M   'P 1'
#
loop_
_entity.id
_entity.type
_entity.pdbx_description
1 polymer ?
#
loop_
_entity_poly.entity_id
_entity_poly.type
_entity_poly.pdbx_seq_one_letter_code
_entity_poly.pdbx_strand_id
1 'polypeptide(L)'
;MGTAGNLTVLENLSLAANKGKFYGLGLGYKTRDRDLFRESLKKLNMGLENYLDQKTGNLSGGQRQALALLMTSLSHASLVLLDEHTAALDPKSSDRIMELTQELVDTMNCTVLMVTHNLRYALQYGDRIIMMHQGKIVLDKQGQDKKNLQLDDIVGLFADISIELGN
;
A
#
# COMPACT_ATOMS: atom_id res chain seq x y z
N MET A 1 2.54 -11.22 2.91
CA MET A 1 1.26 -11.86 3.26
C MET A 1 0.15 -10.99 2.69
N GLY A 2 -0.52 -11.45 1.63
CA GLY A 2 -1.63 -10.74 1.00
C GLY A 2 -2.98 -11.20 1.56
N THR A 3 -4.02 -11.04 0.76
CA THR A 3 -5.35 -11.61 1.05
C THR A 3 -5.36 -13.12 0.78
N ALA A 4 -6.09 -13.88 1.60
CA ALA A 4 -6.31 -15.30 1.42
C ALA A 4 -7.49 -15.54 0.47
N GLY A 5 -7.19 -15.87 -0.80
CA GLY A 5 -8.16 -15.93 -1.91
C GLY A 5 -9.39 -16.81 -1.67
N ASN A 6 -9.23 -17.91 -0.92
CA ASN A 6 -10.32 -18.84 -0.61
C ASN A 6 -11.22 -18.37 0.53
N LEU A 7 -10.76 -17.39 1.32
CA LEU A 7 -11.51 -16.78 2.40
C LEU A 7 -12.30 -15.57 1.89
N THR A 8 -13.41 -15.31 2.55
CA THR A 8 -14.23 -14.12 2.34
C THR A 8 -13.50 -12.85 2.76
N VAL A 9 -14.00 -11.70 2.31
CA VAL A 9 -13.50 -10.38 2.78
C VAL A 9 -13.61 -10.27 4.30
N LEU A 10 -14.74 -10.69 4.87
CA LEU A 10 -14.98 -10.68 6.30
C LEU A 10 -13.95 -11.53 7.07
N GLU A 11 -13.69 -12.76 6.61
CA GLU A 11 -12.72 -13.65 7.25
C GLU A 11 -11.30 -13.08 7.18
N ASN A 12 -10.92 -12.50 6.04
CA ASN A 12 -9.62 -11.82 5.89
C ASN A 12 -9.46 -10.67 6.89
N LEU A 13 -10.45 -9.80 6.99
CA LEU A 13 -10.44 -8.67 7.93
C LEU A 13 -10.40 -9.16 9.38
N SER A 14 -11.14 -10.22 9.69
CA SER A 14 -11.13 -10.76 11.05
C SER A 14 -9.80 -11.41 11.43
N LEU A 15 -9.15 -12.10 10.48
CA LEU A 15 -7.79 -12.61 10.69
C LEU A 15 -6.80 -11.48 10.93
N ALA A 16 -6.91 -10.38 10.19
CA ALA A 16 -6.07 -9.21 10.39
C ALA A 16 -6.29 -8.55 11.76
N ALA A 17 -7.54 -8.36 12.16
CA ALA A 17 -7.91 -7.75 13.45
C ALA A 17 -7.56 -8.62 14.68
N ASN A 18 -7.46 -9.94 14.49
CA ASN A 18 -7.06 -10.90 15.53
C ASN A 18 -5.61 -11.35 15.43
N LYS A 19 -4.83 -10.76 14.51
CA LYS A 19 -3.41 -11.08 14.36
C LYS A 19 -2.68 -10.86 15.69
N GLY A 20 -1.88 -11.85 16.11
CA GLY A 20 -1.15 -11.83 17.38
C GLY A 20 -1.95 -12.27 18.61
N LYS A 21 -3.26 -12.55 18.48
CA LYS A 21 -4.08 -13.10 19.57
C LYS A 21 -4.12 -14.63 19.50
N PHE A 22 -4.45 -15.26 20.62
CA PHE A 22 -4.66 -16.72 20.68
C PHE A 22 -5.93 -17.10 19.92
N TYR A 23 -5.83 -18.11 19.04
CA TYR A 23 -6.96 -18.66 18.30
C TYR A 23 -7.54 -19.86 19.06
N GLY A 24 -8.74 -19.70 19.61
CA GLY A 24 -9.52 -20.80 20.19
C GLY A 24 -10.45 -21.48 19.17
N LEU A 25 -11.33 -22.38 19.63
CA LEU A 25 -12.33 -23.06 18.81
C LEU A 25 -13.61 -22.22 18.55
N GLY A 26 -13.60 -20.95 18.95
CA GLY A 26 -14.72 -20.02 18.72
C GLY A 26 -14.77 -19.50 17.28
N LEU A 27 -15.89 -18.86 16.92
CA LEU A 27 -16.00 -18.16 15.64
C LEU A 27 -14.93 -17.07 15.54
N GLY A 28 -14.27 -17.00 14.39
CA GLY A 28 -13.20 -16.05 14.12
C GLY A 28 -13.62 -14.58 14.07
N TYR A 29 -14.92 -14.26 14.12
CA TYR A 29 -15.50 -12.91 14.13
C TYR A 29 -16.80 -12.88 14.95
N LYS A 30 -17.20 -11.70 15.44
CA LYS A 30 -18.49 -11.45 16.10
C LYS A 30 -19.43 -10.70 15.15
N THR A 31 -20.75 -10.76 15.38
CA THR A 31 -21.75 -10.02 14.58
C THR A 31 -21.48 -8.51 14.57
N ARG A 32 -21.00 -7.95 15.68
CA ARG A 32 -20.62 -6.52 15.78
C ARG A 32 -19.43 -6.15 14.88
N ASP A 33 -18.55 -7.10 14.57
CA ASP A 33 -17.36 -6.85 13.75
C ASP A 33 -17.74 -6.61 12.28
N ARG A 34 -18.87 -7.17 11.82
CA ARG A 34 -19.37 -6.95 10.45
C ARG A 34 -19.64 -5.49 10.16
N ASP A 35 -20.35 -4.78 11.05
CA ASP A 35 -20.69 -3.38 10.82
C ASP A 35 -19.44 -2.48 10.87
N LEU A 36 -18.53 -2.77 11.81
CA LEU A 36 -17.23 -2.08 11.90
C LEU A 36 -16.41 -2.25 10.61
N PHE A 37 -16.33 -3.47 10.09
CA PHE A 37 -15.60 -3.77 8.86
C PHE A 37 -16.30 -3.17 7.65
N ARG A 38 -17.62 -3.16 7.59
CA ARG A 38 -18.38 -2.51 6.51
C ARG A 38 -18.07 -1.02 6.43
N GLU A 39 -18.11 -0.31 7.56
CA GLU A 39 -17.78 1.12 7.61
C GLU A 39 -16.32 1.39 7.23
N SER A 40 -15.41 0.50 7.64
CA SER A 40 -13.99 0.61 7.27
C SER A 40 -13.77 0.40 5.76
N LEU A 41 -14.48 -0.57 5.15
CA LEU A 41 -14.44 -0.82 3.70
C LEU A 41 -15.04 0.32 2.88
N LYS A 42 -16.09 0.97 3.41
CA LYS A 42 -16.75 2.10 2.76
C LYS A 42 -15.80 3.29 2.56
N LYS A 43 -14.87 3.52 3.51
CA LYS A 43 -13.83 4.56 3.41
C LYS A 43 -12.90 4.34 2.21
N LEU A 44 -12.74 3.10 1.77
CA LEU A 44 -11.92 2.79 0.59
C LEU A 44 -12.52 3.35 -0.70
N ASN A 45 -13.84 3.60 -0.73
CA ASN A 45 -14.59 4.10 -1.89
C ASN A 45 -14.41 3.20 -3.14
N MET A 46 -14.46 1.88 -2.92
CA MET A 46 -14.26 0.84 -3.95
C MET A 46 -15.42 -0.17 -4.03
N GLY A 47 -16.52 0.10 -3.33
CA GLY A 47 -17.70 -0.78 -3.26
C GLY A 47 -17.47 -2.08 -2.50
N LEU A 48 -16.35 -2.20 -1.77
CA LEU A 48 -15.96 -3.41 -1.03
C LEU A 48 -16.91 -3.74 0.13
N GLU A 49 -17.63 -2.75 0.64
CA GLU A 49 -18.63 -2.88 1.70
C GLU A 49 -19.79 -3.84 1.33
N ASN A 50 -19.99 -4.05 0.02
CA ASN A 50 -21.00 -4.96 -0.52
C ASN A 50 -20.47 -6.40 -0.71
N TYR A 51 -19.17 -6.63 -0.49
CA TYR A 51 -18.49 -7.90 -0.79
C TYR A 51 -18.00 -8.65 0.46
N LEU A 52 -18.53 -8.33 1.64
CA LEU A 52 -18.15 -8.97 2.91
C LEU A 52 -18.14 -10.51 2.84
N ASP A 53 -19.15 -11.10 2.18
CA ASP A 53 -19.34 -12.55 2.08
C ASP A 53 -18.74 -13.16 0.80
N GLN A 54 -18.15 -12.33 -0.05
CA GLN A 54 -17.52 -12.78 -1.29
C GLN A 54 -16.08 -13.23 -1.02
N LYS A 55 -15.68 -14.32 -1.68
CA LYS A 55 -14.29 -14.78 -1.66
C LYS A 55 -13.37 -13.71 -2.25
N THR A 56 -12.28 -13.41 -1.55
CA THR A 56 -11.34 -12.37 -1.99
C THR A 56 -10.66 -12.68 -3.33
N GLY A 57 -10.59 -13.96 -3.72
CA GLY A 57 -10.13 -14.37 -5.05
C GLY A 57 -10.98 -13.82 -6.21
N ASN A 58 -12.22 -13.44 -5.95
CA ASN A 58 -13.14 -12.88 -6.96
C ASN A 58 -13.08 -11.35 -7.05
N LEU A 59 -12.23 -10.69 -6.26
CA LEU A 59 -12.04 -9.24 -6.29
C LEU A 59 -11.06 -8.83 -7.39
N SER A 60 -11.20 -7.59 -7.89
CA SER A 60 -10.21 -7.02 -8.80
C SER A 60 -8.82 -6.90 -8.14
N GLY A 61 -7.76 -6.71 -8.94
CA GLY A 61 -6.41 -6.47 -8.41
C GLY A 61 -6.38 -5.30 -7.42
N GLY A 62 -7.00 -4.18 -7.78
CA GLY A 62 -7.03 -2.96 -6.96
C GLY A 62 -7.85 -3.16 -5.69
N GLN A 63 -8.99 -3.83 -5.79
CA GLN A 63 -9.80 -4.18 -4.62
C GLN A 63 -9.04 -5.08 -3.63
N ARG A 64 -8.28 -6.07 -4.11
CA ARG A 64 -7.46 -6.92 -3.24
C ARG A 64 -6.34 -6.13 -2.55
N GLN A 65 -5.74 -5.17 -3.24
CA GLN A 65 -4.71 -4.31 -2.65
C GLN A 65 -5.28 -3.33 -1.63
N ALA A 66 -6.41 -2.68 -1.91
CA ALA A 66 -7.08 -1.83 -0.95
C ALA A 66 -7.48 -2.61 0.30
N LEU A 67 -7.96 -3.85 0.13
CA LEU A 67 -8.24 -4.74 1.25
C LEU A 67 -6.97 -5.08 2.05
N ALA A 68 -5.85 -5.38 1.38
CA ALA A 68 -4.58 -5.66 2.05
C ALA A 68 -4.04 -4.44 2.83
N LEU A 69 -4.18 -3.24 2.27
CA LEU A 69 -3.85 -1.98 2.95
C LEU A 69 -4.72 -1.79 4.20
N LEU A 70 -6.04 -1.97 4.09
CA LEU A 70 -6.94 -1.90 5.23
C LEU A 70 -6.60 -2.97 6.30
N MET A 71 -6.34 -4.21 5.90
CA MET A 71 -5.92 -5.28 6.82
C MET A 71 -4.63 -4.93 7.56
N THR A 72 -3.68 -4.31 6.87
CA THR A 72 -2.44 -3.82 7.50
C THR A 72 -2.77 -2.83 8.61
N SER A 73 -3.77 -1.97 8.38
CA SER A 73 -4.18 -0.98 9.38
C SER A 73 -4.81 -1.56 10.64
N LEU A 74 -5.56 -2.64 10.50
CA LEU A 74 -6.17 -3.36 11.62
C LEU A 74 -5.12 -4.08 12.48
N SER A 75 -3.97 -4.39 11.90
CA SER A 75 -2.92 -5.17 12.57
C SER A 75 -1.85 -4.33 13.29
N HIS A 76 -1.98 -3.00 13.32
CA HIS A 76 -1.04 -2.07 13.96
C HIS A 76 0.44 -2.33 13.61
N ALA A 77 0.74 -2.49 12.31
CA ALA A 77 2.10 -2.71 11.86
C ALA A 77 2.97 -1.46 12.07
N SER A 78 4.15 -1.62 12.68
CA SER A 78 5.12 -0.52 12.86
C SER A 78 5.86 -0.17 11.56
N LEU A 79 5.97 -1.13 10.64
CA LEU A 79 6.63 -0.99 9.34
C LEU A 79 5.79 -1.66 8.25
N VAL A 80 5.54 -0.95 7.16
CA VAL A 80 4.87 -1.47 5.96
C VAL A 80 5.84 -1.37 4.78
N LEU A 81 6.03 -2.49 4.09
CA LEU A 81 6.84 -2.57 2.88
C LEU A 81 5.91 -2.72 1.67
N LEU A 82 5.99 -1.80 0.73
CA LEU A 82 5.16 -1.74 -0.46
C LEU A 82 6.03 -1.89 -1.71
N ASP A 83 6.14 -3.12 -2.23
CA ASP A 83 6.98 -3.44 -3.38
C ASP A 83 6.16 -3.42 -4.67
N GLU A 84 6.40 -2.41 -5.52
CA GLU A 84 5.71 -2.16 -6.80
C GLU A 84 4.20 -2.41 -6.78
N HIS A 85 3.59 -2.07 -5.64
CA HIS A 85 2.24 -2.47 -5.28
C HIS A 85 1.15 -1.82 -6.13
N THR A 86 1.46 -1.03 -7.15
CA THR A 86 0.47 -0.46 -8.09
C THR A 86 0.72 -0.86 -9.55
N ALA A 87 1.80 -1.60 -9.85
CA ALA A 87 2.24 -1.83 -11.23
C ALA A 87 1.24 -2.61 -12.11
N ALA A 88 0.45 -3.50 -11.51
CA ALA A 88 -0.53 -4.33 -12.21
C ALA A 88 -1.95 -3.72 -12.27
N LEU A 89 -2.11 -2.46 -11.84
CA LEU A 89 -3.40 -1.78 -11.78
C LEU A 89 -3.58 -0.78 -12.92
N ASP A 90 -4.84 -0.53 -13.28
CA ASP A 90 -5.17 0.61 -14.13
C ASP A 90 -4.81 1.95 -13.43
N PRO A 91 -4.53 3.03 -14.20
CA PRO A 91 -4.05 4.29 -13.62
C PRO A 91 -4.96 4.87 -12.53
N LYS A 92 -6.28 4.76 -12.70
CA LYS A 92 -7.26 5.31 -11.74
C LYS A 92 -7.23 4.51 -10.44
N SER A 93 -7.17 3.18 -10.51
CA SER A 93 -7.01 2.33 -9.33
C SER A 93 -5.67 2.57 -8.65
N SER A 94 -4.57 2.72 -9.39
CA SER A 94 -3.25 3.05 -8.84
C SER A 94 -3.26 4.35 -8.06
N ASP A 95 -3.81 5.42 -8.62
CA ASP A 95 -3.92 6.71 -7.93
C ASP A 95 -4.72 6.56 -6.64
N ARG A 96 -5.85 5.84 -6.66
CA ARG A 96 -6.66 5.63 -5.46
C ARG A 96 -5.93 4.81 -4.39
N ILE A 97 -5.18 3.78 -4.80
CA ILE A 97 -4.36 2.98 -3.88
C ILE A 97 -3.27 3.84 -3.23
N MET A 98 -2.64 4.73 -4.00
CA MET A 98 -1.63 5.65 -3.48
C MET A 98 -2.21 6.66 -2.49
N GLU A 99 -3.38 7.23 -2.77
CA GLU A 99 -4.11 8.10 -1.83
C GLU A 99 -4.42 7.35 -0.52
N LEU A 100 -4.95 6.14 -0.63
CA LEU A 100 -5.24 5.28 0.53
C LEU A 100 -3.99 4.97 1.34
N THR A 101 -2.87 4.69 0.68
CA THR A 101 -1.58 4.47 1.35
C THR A 101 -1.18 5.69 2.16
N GLN A 102 -1.30 6.91 1.60
CA GLN A 102 -1.01 8.14 2.33
C GLN A 102 -1.94 8.35 3.53
N GLU A 103 -3.26 8.18 3.34
CA GLU A 103 -4.24 8.28 4.44
C GLU A 103 -3.92 7.30 5.58
N LEU A 104 -3.46 6.09 5.25
CA LEU A 104 -3.05 5.09 6.23
C LEU A 104 -1.78 5.47 6.98
N VAL A 105 -0.79 6.04 6.29
CA VAL A 105 0.46 6.53 6.91
C VAL A 105 0.12 7.62 7.93
N ASP A 106 -0.69 8.59 7.52
CA ASP A 106 -1.06 9.76 8.33
C ASP A 106 -1.85 9.36 9.59
N THR A 107 -2.71 8.35 9.48
CA THR A 107 -3.58 7.92 10.58
C THR A 107 -2.91 6.96 11.55
N MET A 108 -2.02 6.10 11.08
CA MET A 108 -1.39 5.08 11.91
C MET A 108 -0.04 5.49 12.49
N ASN A 109 0.56 6.57 12.00
CA ASN A 109 1.91 6.97 12.35
C ASN A 109 2.91 5.80 12.23
N CYS A 110 2.79 5.02 11.15
CA CYS A 110 3.65 3.88 10.86
C CYS A 110 4.72 4.27 9.83
N THR A 111 5.87 3.59 9.86
CA THR A 111 6.89 3.77 8.82
C THR A 111 6.48 2.99 7.57
N VAL A 112 6.53 3.63 6.41
CA VAL A 112 6.24 2.98 5.12
C VAL A 112 7.42 3.13 4.19
N LEU A 113 7.90 2.00 3.65
CA LEU A 113 8.90 1.97 2.60
C LEU A 113 8.23 1.50 1.31
N MET A 114 8.20 2.37 0.31
CA MET A 114 7.67 2.05 -1.01
C MET A 114 8.82 1.91 -2.02
N VAL A 115 8.79 0.81 -2.77
CA VAL A 115 9.62 0.59 -3.95
C VAL A 115 8.74 0.76 -5.18
N THR A 116 9.15 1.64 -6.10
CA THR A 116 8.39 1.94 -7.31
C THR A 116 9.31 2.42 -8.43
N HIS A 117 8.99 2.05 -9.66
CA HIS A 117 9.58 2.64 -10.87
C HIS A 117 8.80 3.87 -11.37
N ASN A 118 7.64 4.19 -10.78
CA ASN A 118 6.85 5.34 -11.16
C ASN A 118 7.39 6.61 -10.48
N LEU A 119 8.15 7.40 -11.22
CA LEU A 119 8.76 8.65 -10.74
C LEU A 119 7.74 9.67 -10.24
N ARG A 120 6.56 9.74 -10.86
CA ARG A 120 5.48 10.64 -10.40
C ARG A 120 5.06 10.28 -8.98
N TYR A 121 4.87 9.00 -8.68
CA TYR A 121 4.53 8.58 -7.32
C TYR A 121 5.67 8.77 -6.33
N ALA A 122 6.92 8.51 -6.73
CA ALA A 122 8.09 8.74 -5.89
C ALA A 122 8.27 10.23 -5.51
N LEU A 123 7.94 11.15 -6.43
CA LEU A 123 7.98 12.59 -6.19
C LEU A 123 6.78 13.10 -5.40
N GLN A 124 5.58 12.59 -5.70
CA GLN A 124 4.35 13.06 -5.09
C GLN A 124 4.19 12.60 -3.63
N TYR A 125 4.54 11.35 -3.32
CA TYR A 125 4.29 10.74 -2.02
C TYR A 125 5.57 10.59 -1.19
N GLY A 126 5.42 10.48 0.13
CA GLY A 126 6.52 10.25 1.08
C GLY A 126 7.38 11.48 1.40
N ASP A 127 8.16 11.37 2.48
CA ASP A 127 8.98 12.47 3.02
C ASP A 127 10.45 12.42 2.59
N ARG A 128 10.89 11.26 2.07
CA ARG A 128 12.26 10.99 1.61
C ARG A 128 12.22 10.14 0.35
N ILE A 129 13.09 10.45 -0.59
CA ILE A 129 13.29 9.69 -1.83
C ILE A 129 14.73 9.19 -1.88
N ILE A 130 14.88 7.90 -2.19
CA ILE A 130 16.17 7.25 -2.39
C ILE A 130 16.15 6.63 -3.78
N MET A 131 17.10 7.03 -4.62
CA MET A 131 17.30 6.45 -5.95
C MET A 131 18.51 5.53 -5.91
N MET A 132 18.37 4.37 -6.53
CA MET A 132 19.42 3.37 -6.60
C MET A 132 19.78 3.05 -8.04
N HIS A 133 21.07 2.87 -8.31
CA HIS A 133 21.60 2.39 -9.58
C HIS A 133 22.73 1.40 -9.32
N GLN A 134 22.68 0.22 -9.95
CA GLN A 134 23.67 -0.86 -9.78
C GLN A 134 24.03 -1.17 -8.31
N GLY A 135 23.01 -1.23 -7.44
CA GLY A 135 23.18 -1.53 -6.01
C GLY A 135 23.78 -0.39 -5.18
N LYS A 136 24.01 0.79 -5.76
CA LYS A 136 24.47 1.99 -5.04
C LYS A 136 23.35 3.02 -4.94
N ILE A 137 23.35 3.79 -3.86
CA ILE A 137 22.48 4.95 -3.72
C ILE A 137 23.09 6.09 -4.53
N VAL A 138 22.33 6.61 -5.48
CA VAL A 138 22.74 7.72 -6.36
C VAL A 138 22.02 9.03 -6.05
N LEU A 139 20.88 8.96 -5.37
CA LEU A 139 20.16 10.11 -4.84
C LEU A 139 19.59 9.76 -3.47
N ASP A 140 19.68 10.71 -2.55
CA ASP A 140 19.05 10.62 -1.23
C ASP A 140 18.63 12.02 -0.79
N LYS A 141 17.33 12.30 -0.82
CA LYS A 141 16.77 13.63 -0.53
C LYS A 141 15.56 13.50 0.39
N GLN A 142 15.43 14.42 1.34
CA GLN A 142 14.35 14.41 2.33
C GLN A 142 13.83 15.81 2.65
N GLY A 143 12.62 15.89 3.20
CA GLY A 143 12.04 17.15 3.66
C GLY A 143 11.91 18.18 2.54
N GLN A 144 12.44 19.39 2.75
CA GLN A 144 12.33 20.46 1.76
C GLN A 144 13.11 20.16 0.47
N ASP A 145 14.25 19.46 0.57
CA ASP A 145 15.04 19.10 -0.60
C ASP A 145 14.25 18.16 -1.52
N LYS A 146 13.47 17.24 -0.94
CA LYS A 146 12.58 16.36 -1.71
C LYS A 146 11.43 17.13 -2.35
N LYS A 147 10.84 18.09 -1.64
CA LYS A 147 9.73 18.92 -2.16
C LYS A 147 10.14 19.80 -3.34
N ASN A 148 11.41 20.18 -3.40
CA ASN A 148 11.95 21.01 -4.47
C ASN A 148 12.39 20.20 -5.70
N LEU A 149 12.46 18.86 -5.60
CA LEU A 149 12.81 18.00 -6.73
C LEU A 149 11.70 18.03 -7.79
N GLN A 150 12.11 18.19 -9.04
CA GLN A 150 11.24 18.02 -10.20
C GLN A 150 11.56 16.74 -10.94
N LEU A 151 10.63 16.34 -11.81
CA LEU A 151 10.78 15.14 -12.63
C LEU A 151 12.01 15.22 -13.54
N ASP A 152 12.24 16.40 -14.12
CA ASP A 152 13.37 16.65 -15.01
C ASP A 152 14.72 16.49 -14.30
N ASP A 153 14.82 16.84 -13.01
CA ASP A 153 16.05 16.66 -12.22
C ASP A 153 16.41 15.17 -12.08
N ILE A 154 15.40 14.33 -11.83
CA ILE A 154 15.59 12.88 -11.67
C ILE A 154 15.93 12.22 -13.01
N VAL A 155 15.23 12.60 -14.08
CA VAL A 155 15.48 12.08 -15.42
C VAL A 155 16.87 12.48 -15.90
N GLY A 156 17.27 13.74 -15.68
CA GLY A 156 18.62 14.23 -15.97
C GLY A 156 19.70 13.45 -15.22
N LEU A 157 19.52 13.25 -13.91
CA LEU A 157 20.44 12.46 -13.11
C LEU A 157 20.59 11.02 -13.64
N PHE A 158 19.49 10.38 -14.05
CA PHE A 158 19.53 9.05 -14.67
C PHE A 158 20.31 9.04 -15.98
N ALA A 159 20.13 10.06 -16.83
CA ALA A 159 20.83 10.16 -18.10
C ALA A 159 22.34 10.34 -17.88
N ASP A 160 22.73 11.25 -16.99
CA ASP A 160 24.14 11.54 -16.67
C ASP A 160 24.87 10.29 -16.13
N ILE A 161 24.22 9.56 -15.22
CA ILE A 161 24.78 8.33 -14.65
C ILE A 161 24.91 7.23 -15.71
N SER A 162 23.95 7.13 -16.63
CA SER A 162 24.01 6.14 -17.72
C SER A 162 25.16 6.45 -18.69
N ILE A 163 25.36 7.74 -19.00
CA ILE A 163 26.44 8.24 -19.86
C ILE A 163 27.82 8.04 -19.20
N GLU A 164 27.99 8.39 -17.92
CA GLU A 164 29.27 8.24 -17.20
C GLU A 164 29.70 6.77 -17.05
N LEU A 165 28.74 5.85 -16.96
CA LEU A 165 29.01 4.42 -16.78
C LEU A 165 29.03 3.62 -18.10
N GLY A 166 28.85 4.30 -19.24
CA GLY A 166 29.10 3.73 -20.57
C GLY A 166 28.07 2.73 -21.09
N ASN A 167 26.80 2.85 -20.68
CA ASN A 167 25.68 2.08 -21.22
C ASN A 167 24.72 2.94 -22.03
#